data_AF-A0A970TNC8-F1
#
_entry.id   AF-A0A970TNC8-F1
#
_cell.length_a   1.000
_cell.length_b   1.000
_cell.length_c   1.000
_cell.angle_alpha   90.00
_cell.angle_beta   90.00
_cell.angle_gamma   90.00
#
_symmetry.space_group_name_H-M   'P 1'
#
loop_
_entity.id
_entity.type
_entity.pdbx_description
1 polymer ?
#
loop_
_entity_poly.entity_id
_entity_poly.type
_entity_poly.pdbx_seq_one_letter_code
_entity_poly.pdbx_strand_id
1 'polypeptide(L)'
;MKVNAIIFLLAFLLIACDEGLKPTEPEQKSFLNGTIHYKNGADNWPPEDSCFAIRVVAFKSYPPQDIIKELSEGNAYFTIKSLPLFVDSSSFSLEISNTPVEIKYIVAAMQYTSDITAQKVVGLWSLNENRFEPSSVFIEKGKSYSIEIDVDFDSLPPQPF
;
A
#
# COMPACT_ATOMS: atom_id res chain seq x y z
N MET A 1 -30.28 42.04 -47.95
CA MET A 1 -29.52 42.25 -46.69
C MET A 1 -29.67 41.14 -45.64
N LYS A 2 -30.53 40.11 -45.82
CA LYS A 2 -30.71 39.03 -44.81
C LYS A 2 -29.78 37.81 -45.01
N VAL A 3 -29.33 37.56 -46.24
CA VAL A 3 -28.48 36.39 -46.58
C VAL A 3 -27.04 36.53 -46.04
N ASN A 4 -26.49 37.75 -46.05
CA ASN A 4 -25.13 37.99 -45.56
C ASN A 4 -25.01 37.80 -44.04
N ALA A 5 -26.10 38.01 -43.29
CA ALA A 5 -26.11 37.80 -41.83
C ALA A 5 -26.11 36.30 -41.46
N ILE A 6 -26.73 35.45 -42.29
CA ILE A 6 -26.77 33.99 -42.08
C ILE A 6 -25.39 33.37 -42.36
N ILE A 7 -24.69 33.85 -43.39
CA ILE A 7 -23.34 33.38 -43.74
C ILE A 7 -22.34 33.72 -42.63
N PHE A 8 -22.47 34.91 -42.02
CA PHE A 8 -21.60 35.33 -40.92
C PHE A 8 -21.82 34.52 -39.64
N LEU A 9 -23.06 34.12 -39.35
CA LEU A 9 -23.40 33.27 -38.21
C LEU A 9 -22.90 31.83 -38.38
N LEU A 10 -22.91 31.31 -39.62
CA LEU A 10 -22.41 29.98 -39.94
C LEU A 10 -20.87 29.89 -39.84
N ALA A 11 -20.17 30.98 -40.18
CA ALA A 11 -18.72 31.07 -40.03
C ALA A 11 -18.27 31.05 -38.55
N PHE A 12 -19.07 31.61 -37.64
CA PHE A 12 -18.78 31.61 -36.20
C PHE A 12 -18.95 30.23 -35.53
N LEU A 13 -19.77 29.34 -36.09
CA LEU A 13 -19.95 27.98 -35.56
C LEU A 13 -18.79 27.04 -35.89
N LEU A 14 -18.00 27.34 -36.93
CA LEU A 14 -16.89 26.49 -37.37
C LEU A 14 -15.57 26.75 -36.60
N ILE A 15 -15.47 27.85 -35.87
CA ILE A 15 -14.29 28.20 -35.04
C ILE A 15 -14.42 27.73 -33.58
N ALA A 16 -15.54 27.12 -33.20
CA ALA A 16 -15.81 26.71 -31.81
C ALA A 16 -15.39 25.25 -31.48
N CYS A 17 -14.55 24.61 -32.32
CA CYS A 17 -14.28 23.18 -32.24
C CYS A 17 -12.78 22.81 -32.20
N ASP A 18 -11.92 23.66 -31.65
CA ASP A 18 -10.46 23.44 -31.72
C ASP A 18 -9.76 23.19 -30.38
N GLU A 19 -10.52 22.86 -29.32
CA GLU A 19 -9.95 22.29 -28.10
C GLU A 19 -10.61 20.95 -27.80
N GLY A 20 -10.25 19.96 -28.61
CA GLY A 20 -10.47 18.57 -28.26
C GLY A 20 -9.79 18.28 -26.92
N LEU A 21 -10.53 17.64 -26.00
CA LEU A 21 -10.05 17.20 -24.70
C LEU A 21 -8.73 16.44 -24.88
N LYS A 22 -7.60 17.08 -24.56
CA LYS A 22 -6.30 16.41 -24.55
C LYS A 22 -6.45 15.19 -23.64
N PRO A 23 -6.20 13.96 -24.11
CA PRO A 23 -6.28 12.78 -23.25
C PRO A 23 -5.36 13.01 -22.05
N THR A 24 -5.89 12.93 -20.84
CA THR A 24 -5.05 12.93 -19.63
C THR A 24 -4.05 11.80 -19.78
N GLU A 25 -2.75 12.10 -19.68
CA GLU A 25 -1.73 11.06 -19.71
C GLU A 25 -2.06 10.01 -18.64
N PRO A 26 -1.95 8.71 -18.95
CA PRO A 26 -2.29 7.66 -18.00
C PRO A 26 -1.46 7.85 -16.73
N GLU A 27 -2.15 7.88 -15.59
CA GLU A 27 -1.51 8.10 -14.30
C GLU A 27 -0.50 6.97 -14.04
N GLN A 28 0.77 7.33 -13.93
CA GLN A 28 1.84 6.36 -13.68
C GLN A 28 1.71 5.84 -12.25
N LYS A 29 1.34 4.56 -12.12
CA LYS A 29 1.21 3.87 -10.84
C LYS A 29 2.57 3.55 -10.24
N SER A 30 2.62 3.60 -8.91
CA SER A 30 3.81 3.29 -8.13
C SER A 30 3.50 2.12 -7.19
N PHE A 31 4.47 1.23 -6.98
CA PHE A 31 4.25 -0.01 -6.22
C PHE A 31 5.35 -0.27 -5.20
N LEU A 32 4.93 -0.83 -4.06
CA LEU A 32 5.78 -1.51 -3.11
C LEU A 32 5.44 -3.01 -3.16
N ASN A 33 6.33 -3.79 -3.74
CA ASN A 33 6.21 -5.23 -3.84
C ASN A 33 7.07 -5.89 -2.78
N GLY A 34 6.78 -7.15 -2.47
CA GLY A 34 7.68 -7.91 -1.62
C GLY A 34 7.23 -9.31 -1.32
N THR A 35 8.03 -9.97 -0.51
CA THR A 35 7.79 -11.33 -0.02
C THR A 35 7.92 -11.35 1.49
N ILE A 36 6.97 -12.00 2.15
CA ILE A 36 7.07 -12.36 3.56
C ILE A 36 7.64 -13.77 3.64
N HIS A 37 8.69 -13.97 4.42
CA HIS A 37 9.27 -15.27 4.73
C HIS A 37 8.89 -15.67 6.15
N TYR A 38 8.20 -16.80 6.30
CA TYR A 38 7.83 -17.32 7.62
C TYR A 38 8.93 -18.27 8.08
N LYS A 39 9.57 -17.95 9.21
CA LYS A 39 10.66 -18.75 9.76
C LYS A 39 10.17 -20.15 10.09
N ASN A 40 10.89 -21.16 9.61
CA ASN A 40 10.53 -22.57 9.68
C ASN A 40 9.22 -22.93 8.94
N GLY A 41 8.77 -22.05 8.05
CA GLY A 41 7.71 -22.30 7.09
C GLY A 41 6.35 -22.63 7.70
N ALA A 42 5.58 -23.45 6.98
CA ALA A 42 4.23 -23.88 7.37
C ALA A 42 4.15 -24.52 8.78
N ASP A 43 5.24 -25.12 9.27
CA ASP A 43 5.27 -25.88 10.53
C ASP A 43 5.34 -25.01 11.80
N ASN A 44 5.70 -23.74 11.68
CA ASN A 44 5.88 -22.84 12.84
C ASN A 44 4.83 -21.72 12.93
N TRP A 45 3.75 -21.85 12.16
CA TRP A 45 2.61 -20.97 12.31
C TRP A 45 1.95 -21.17 13.68
N PRO A 46 1.37 -20.12 14.27
CA PRO A 46 0.47 -20.30 15.41
C PRO A 46 -0.71 -21.21 15.02
N PRO A 47 -1.42 -21.78 16.01
CA PRO A 47 -2.60 -22.62 15.76
C PRO A 47 -3.60 -21.94 14.82
N GLU A 48 -4.33 -22.72 14.01
CA GLU A 48 -5.22 -22.18 12.98
C GLU A 48 -6.32 -21.26 13.54
N ASP A 49 -6.74 -21.48 14.78
CA ASP A 49 -7.71 -20.65 15.50
C ASP A 49 -7.13 -19.34 16.07
N SER A 50 -5.84 -19.11 15.86
CA SER A 50 -5.07 -17.97 16.38
C SER A 50 -4.53 -17.05 15.28
N CYS A 51 -4.73 -17.40 14.00
CA CYS A 51 -4.33 -16.60 12.85
C CYS A 51 -5.48 -16.51 11.82
N PHE A 52 -6.18 -15.39 11.80
CA PHE A 52 -7.34 -15.17 10.92
C PHE A 52 -6.98 -14.46 9.62
N ALA A 53 -5.92 -13.66 9.62
CA ALA A 53 -5.41 -12.99 8.43
C ALA A 53 -3.98 -12.49 8.63
N ILE A 54 -3.23 -12.39 7.53
CA ILE A 54 -1.98 -11.62 7.43
C ILE A 54 -2.18 -10.51 6.41
N ARG A 55 -1.80 -9.28 6.77
CA ARG A 55 -1.77 -8.13 5.86
C ARG A 55 -0.45 -7.40 5.96
N VAL A 56 -0.01 -6.78 4.88
CA VAL A 56 1.11 -5.83 4.93
C VAL A 56 0.54 -4.44 5.08
N VAL A 57 1.15 -3.63 5.95
CA VAL A 57 0.80 -2.23 6.17
C VAL A 57 2.05 -1.37 6.08
N ALA A 58 1.97 -0.28 5.32
CA ALA A 58 3.04 0.68 5.08
C ALA A 58 2.59 2.07 5.55
N PHE A 59 3.12 2.55 6.67
CA PHE A 59 2.78 3.83 7.29
C PHE A 59 3.76 4.94 6.85
N LYS A 60 3.23 6.15 6.69
CA LYS A 60 4.00 7.37 6.42
C LYS A 60 4.68 7.94 7.68
N SER A 61 4.29 7.47 8.86
CA SER A 61 4.77 7.91 10.18
C SER A 61 5.23 6.73 11.04
N TYR A 62 6.14 6.99 11.99
CA TYR A 62 6.57 6.03 13.00
C TYR A 62 6.92 6.76 14.32
N PRO A 63 6.51 6.25 15.49
CA PRO A 63 5.56 5.15 15.67
C PRO A 63 4.14 5.58 15.26
N PRO A 64 3.33 4.67 14.68
CA PRO A 64 1.91 4.95 14.44
C PRO A 64 1.20 5.19 15.77
N GLN A 65 0.26 6.14 15.81
CA GLN A 65 -0.47 6.45 17.06
C GLN A 65 -1.70 5.55 17.24
N ASP A 66 -2.50 5.38 16.19
CA ASP A 66 -3.73 4.58 16.17
C ASP A 66 -3.95 4.04 14.76
N ILE A 67 -3.98 2.72 14.58
CA ILE A 67 -4.11 2.10 13.24
C ILE A 67 -5.36 2.59 12.51
N ILE A 68 -6.50 2.63 13.19
CA ILE A 68 -7.78 2.98 12.57
C ILE A 68 -7.75 4.44 12.11
N LYS A 69 -7.16 5.32 12.91
CA LYS A 69 -6.94 6.71 12.53
C LYS A 69 -5.99 6.82 11.34
N GLU A 70 -4.83 6.17 11.38
CA GLU A 70 -3.83 6.22 10.30
C GLU A 70 -4.41 5.69 8.97
N LEU A 71 -5.22 4.63 9.01
CA LEU A 71 -5.90 4.08 7.85
C LEU A 71 -7.01 5.00 7.33
N SER A 72 -7.84 5.57 8.21
CA SER A 72 -8.97 6.42 7.80
C SER A 72 -8.53 7.79 7.27
N GLU A 73 -7.40 8.32 7.73
CA GLU A 73 -6.80 9.57 7.25
C GLU A 73 -5.93 9.37 5.99
N GLY A 74 -5.76 8.13 5.52
CA GLY A 74 -4.93 7.82 4.35
C GLY A 74 -3.43 7.98 4.62
N ASN A 75 -2.99 7.83 5.86
CA ASN A 75 -1.59 7.88 6.28
C ASN A 75 -0.88 6.52 6.20
N ALA A 76 -1.60 5.47 5.81
CA ALA A 76 -1.05 4.15 5.58
C ALA A 76 -1.66 3.46 4.35
N TYR A 77 -0.89 2.57 3.75
CA TYR A 77 -1.29 1.69 2.65
C TYR A 77 -1.32 0.26 3.16
N PHE A 78 -2.27 -0.56 2.71
CA PHE A 78 -2.37 -1.93 3.20
C PHE A 78 -2.98 -2.89 2.16
N THR A 79 -2.68 -4.18 2.34
CA THR A 79 -3.29 -5.23 1.51
C THR A 79 -4.73 -5.46 1.97
N ILE A 80 -5.70 -5.29 1.08
CA ILE A 80 -7.13 -5.44 1.41
C ILE A 80 -7.46 -6.88 1.82
N LYS A 81 -7.03 -7.84 0.99
CA LYS A 81 -7.22 -9.27 1.24
C LYS A 81 -6.11 -9.79 2.14
N SER A 82 -6.44 -10.83 2.92
CA SER A 82 -5.39 -11.60 3.60
C SER A 82 -4.43 -12.20 2.56
N LEU A 83 -3.16 -12.20 2.90
CA LEU A 83 -2.15 -13.01 2.25
C LEU A 83 -2.36 -14.50 2.61
N PRO A 84 -1.79 -15.43 1.82
CA PRO A 84 -1.83 -16.85 2.14
C PRO A 84 -1.31 -17.14 3.55
N LEU A 85 -2.00 -18.06 4.24
CA LEU A 85 -1.69 -18.49 5.60
C LEU A 85 -1.14 -19.92 5.57
N PHE A 86 -0.38 -20.31 6.60
CA PHE A 86 0.17 -21.68 6.75
C PHE A 86 1.03 -22.10 5.55
N VAL A 87 1.85 -21.16 5.07
CA VAL A 87 2.77 -21.33 3.95
C VAL A 87 4.19 -20.89 4.34
N ASP A 88 5.17 -21.26 3.53
CA ASP A 88 6.56 -20.87 3.76
C ASP A 88 6.84 -19.40 3.43
N SER A 89 6.12 -18.86 2.44
CA SER A 89 6.24 -17.47 2.04
C SER A 89 4.97 -16.96 1.36
N SER A 90 4.78 -15.65 1.42
CA SER A 90 3.64 -14.96 0.81
C SER A 90 4.12 -13.70 0.08
N SER A 91 3.86 -13.60 -1.22
CA SER A 91 4.15 -12.38 -1.98
C SER A 91 3.00 -11.37 -1.88
N PHE A 92 3.34 -10.09 -1.91
CA PHE A 92 2.40 -8.98 -1.89
C PHE A 92 2.77 -7.88 -2.90
N SER A 93 1.77 -7.08 -3.26
CA SER A 93 1.92 -5.86 -4.03
C SER A 93 0.99 -4.80 -3.45
N LEU A 94 1.56 -3.66 -3.07
CA LEU A 94 0.86 -2.49 -2.56
C LEU A 94 0.96 -1.36 -3.58
N GLU A 95 -0.18 -0.90 -4.08
CA GLU A 95 -0.25 0.34 -4.85
C GLU A 95 -0.08 1.53 -3.89
N ILE A 96 0.93 2.35 -4.14
CA ILE A 96 1.22 3.54 -3.35
C ILE A 96 0.64 4.73 -4.10
N SER A 97 -0.60 5.11 -3.76
CA SER A 97 -1.22 6.33 -4.28
C SER A 97 -0.54 7.56 -3.67
N ASN A 98 -0.62 8.72 -4.32
CA ASN A 98 -0.07 9.99 -3.81
C ASN A 98 1.47 10.07 -3.74
N THR A 99 2.18 9.39 -4.64
CA THR A 99 3.63 9.57 -4.80
C THR A 99 4.03 10.93 -5.37
N PRO A 100 5.23 11.46 -5.06
CA PRO A 100 6.27 10.82 -4.25
C PRO A 100 5.97 10.89 -2.75
N VAL A 101 6.33 9.84 -2.01
CA VAL A 101 6.06 9.74 -0.57
C VAL A 101 7.15 8.95 0.15
N GLU A 102 7.47 9.37 1.37
CA GLU A 102 8.32 8.60 2.28
C GLU A 102 7.44 7.66 3.12
N ILE A 103 7.75 6.37 3.07
CA ILE A 103 7.19 5.34 3.94
C ILE A 103 8.21 5.08 5.04
N LYS A 104 7.79 5.12 6.30
CA LYS A 104 8.68 5.06 7.47
C LYS A 104 8.57 3.76 8.27
N TYR A 105 7.50 3.00 8.06
CA TYR A 105 7.24 1.80 8.82
C TYR A 105 6.44 0.81 7.96
N ILE A 106 7.05 -0.33 7.64
CA ILE A 106 6.41 -1.37 6.82
C ILE A 106 6.40 -2.67 7.61
N VAL A 107 5.21 -3.21 7.85
CA VAL A 107 5.02 -4.36 8.73
C VAL A 107 4.12 -5.41 8.10
N ALA A 108 4.36 -6.66 8.47
CA ALA A 108 3.36 -7.71 8.40
C ALA A 108 2.54 -7.70 9.71
N ALA A 109 1.23 -7.52 9.59
CA ALA A 109 0.28 -7.54 10.69
C ALA A 109 -0.59 -8.79 10.63
N MET A 110 -0.74 -9.46 11.77
CA MET A 110 -1.59 -10.62 11.96
C MET A 110 -2.86 -10.23 12.70
N GLN A 111 -3.99 -10.60 12.12
CA GLN A 111 -5.27 -10.59 12.80
C GLN A 111 -5.39 -11.86 13.64
N TYR A 112 -5.41 -11.74 14.96
CA TYR A 112 -5.35 -12.88 15.88
C TYR A 112 -6.69 -13.30 16.47
N THR A 113 -7.78 -12.58 16.14
CA THR A 113 -9.16 -12.98 16.44
C THR A 113 -10.06 -12.71 15.23
N SER A 114 -11.35 -13.06 15.31
CA SER A 114 -12.32 -12.68 14.27
C SER A 114 -12.58 -11.16 14.17
N ASP A 115 -12.14 -10.37 15.15
CA ASP A 115 -12.23 -8.92 15.14
C ASP A 115 -11.14 -8.33 14.21
N ILE A 116 -11.56 -7.51 13.24
CA ILE A 116 -10.65 -6.85 12.30
C ILE A 116 -9.75 -5.80 12.96
N THR A 117 -10.10 -5.31 14.14
CA THR A 117 -9.28 -4.36 14.90
C THR A 117 -8.20 -5.04 15.75
N ALA A 118 -8.35 -6.34 16.01
CA ALA A 118 -7.40 -7.13 16.78
C ALA A 118 -6.18 -7.51 15.93
N GLN A 119 -5.25 -6.58 15.79
CA GLN A 119 -4.02 -6.71 14.99
C GLN A 119 -2.78 -6.82 15.88
N LYS A 120 -1.81 -7.61 15.44
CA LYS A 120 -0.48 -7.73 16.05
C LYS A 120 0.59 -7.67 14.99
N VAL A 121 1.64 -6.88 15.19
CA VAL A 121 2.82 -6.85 14.31
C VAL A 121 3.58 -8.16 14.46
N VAL A 122 3.73 -8.90 13.37
CA VAL A 122 4.45 -10.19 13.34
C VAL A 122 5.74 -10.16 12.54
N GLY A 123 5.91 -9.16 11.69
CA GLY A 123 7.15 -8.91 10.94
C GLY A 123 7.34 -7.42 10.70
N LEU A 124 8.60 -7.00 10.66
CA LEU A 124 9.01 -5.63 10.39
C LEU A 124 10.03 -5.63 9.26
N TRP A 125 9.84 -4.77 8.26
CA TRP A 125 10.89 -4.51 7.30
C TRP A 125 11.97 -3.62 7.92
N SER A 126 13.20 -4.11 7.90
CA SER A 126 14.38 -3.41 8.40
C SER A 126 15.59 -3.75 7.56
N LEU A 127 16.45 -2.76 7.32
CA LEU A 127 17.79 -2.90 6.75
C LEU A 127 18.88 -2.68 7.81
N ASN A 128 18.49 -2.49 9.08
CA ASN A 128 19.40 -2.24 10.20
C ASN A 128 19.93 -3.56 10.78
N GLU A 129 21.02 -3.49 11.55
CA GLU A 129 21.52 -4.66 12.29
C GLU A 129 20.49 -5.20 13.29
N ASN A 130 19.72 -4.29 13.92
CA ASN A 130 18.57 -4.66 14.72
C ASN A 130 17.33 -4.79 13.83
N ARG A 131 16.88 -6.02 13.59
CA ARG A 131 15.68 -6.31 12.77
C ARG A 131 14.37 -5.69 13.28
N PHE A 132 14.34 -5.22 14.54
CA PHE A 132 13.18 -4.55 15.13
C PHE A 132 13.26 -3.02 15.06
N GLU A 133 14.32 -2.46 14.48
CA GLU A 133 14.44 -1.04 14.18
C GLU A 133 13.96 -0.76 12.76
N PRO A 134 12.92 0.05 12.55
CA PRO A 134 12.31 0.21 11.22
C PRO A 134 13.22 0.93 10.24
N SER A 135 13.05 0.63 8.95
CA SER A 135 13.68 1.36 7.85
C SER A 135 12.66 2.14 7.03
N SER A 136 13.10 3.25 6.45
CA SER A 136 12.30 4.08 5.56
C SER A 136 12.63 3.81 4.09
N VAL A 137 11.64 4.00 3.21
CA VAL A 137 11.82 4.00 1.75
C VAL A 137 11.09 5.18 1.13
N PHE A 138 11.78 5.88 0.23
CA PHE A 138 11.18 6.97 -0.55
C PHE A 138 10.67 6.42 -1.89
N ILE A 139 9.35 6.41 -2.06
CA ILE A 139 8.68 5.87 -3.25
C ILE A 139 8.49 7.02 -4.25
N GLU A 140 9.21 6.96 -5.36
CA GLU A 140 9.07 7.92 -6.46
C GLU A 140 7.87 7.60 -7.36
N LYS A 141 7.35 8.63 -8.05
CA LYS A 141 6.22 8.48 -8.98
C LYS A 141 6.58 7.55 -10.15
N GLY A 142 5.69 6.59 -10.43
CA GLY A 142 5.85 5.64 -11.53
C GLY A 142 6.89 4.55 -11.30
N LYS A 143 7.49 4.47 -10.09
CA LYS A 143 8.51 3.48 -9.76
C LYS A 143 7.95 2.35 -8.90
N SER A 144 8.61 1.20 -9.00
CA SER A 144 8.33 0.03 -8.19
C SER A 144 9.54 -0.35 -7.35
N TYR A 145 9.30 -0.69 -6.09
CA TYR A 145 10.33 -1.10 -5.13
C TYR A 145 10.00 -2.51 -4.64
N SER A 146 11.02 -3.28 -4.25
CA SER A 146 10.86 -4.64 -3.71
C SER A 146 11.52 -4.74 -2.35
N ILE A 147 10.84 -5.40 -1.40
CA ILE A 147 11.33 -5.62 -0.04
C ILE A 147 11.08 -7.07 0.41
N GLU A 148 11.77 -7.48 1.46
CA GLU A 148 11.60 -8.79 2.09
C GLU A 148 11.31 -8.58 3.58
N ILE A 149 10.33 -9.30 4.13
CA ILE A 149 9.96 -9.23 5.54
C ILE A 149 10.08 -10.62 6.13
N ASP A 150 10.87 -10.74 7.20
CA ASP A 150 10.94 -11.98 7.97
C ASP A 150 9.92 -11.97 9.11
N VAL A 151 9.20 -13.07 9.25
CA VAL A 151 8.27 -13.33 10.35
C VAL A 151 8.78 -14.49 11.18
N ASP A 152 8.93 -14.24 12.47
CA ASP A 152 9.40 -15.21 13.47
C ASP A 152 8.40 -15.20 14.63
N PHE A 153 7.46 -16.15 14.62
CA PHE A 153 6.37 -16.18 15.61
C PHE A 153 6.87 -16.38 17.05
N ASP A 154 8.09 -16.90 17.23
CA ASP A 154 8.74 -17.08 18.53
C ASP A 154 9.43 -15.80 19.04
N SER A 155 9.63 -14.81 18.16
CA SER A 155 10.33 -13.57 18.47
C SER A 155 9.74 -12.42 17.65
N LEU A 156 8.59 -11.95 18.12
CA LEU A 156 7.82 -10.88 17.50
C LEU A 156 8.47 -9.50 17.70
N PRO A 157 8.29 -8.57 16.76
CA PRO A 157 8.64 -7.17 16.97
C PRO A 157 7.90 -6.55 18.18
N PRO A 158 8.44 -5.48 18.79
CA PRO A 158 7.70 -4.67 19.76
C PRO A 158 6.38 -4.18 19.17
N GLN A 159 5.30 -4.24 19.96
CA GLN A 159 3.97 -3.82 19.53
C GLN A 159 3.81 -2.32 19.77
N PRO A 160 3.55 -1.51 18.72
CA PRO A 160 3.37 -0.07 18.88
C PRO A 160 1.97 0.32 19.36
N PHE A 161 1.01 -0.62 19.38
CA PHE A 161 -0.39 -0.47 19.78
C PHE A 161 -0.91 -1.78 20.36
#